data_AF-A0A484L5H1-F1
#
_entry.id   AF-A0A484L5H1-F1
#
_cell.length_a   1.000
_cell.length_b   1.000
_cell.length_c   1.000
_cell.angle_alpha   90.00
_cell.angle_beta   90.00
_cell.angle_gamma   90.00
#
_symmetry.space_group_name_H-M   'P 1'
#
loop_
_entity.id
_entity.type
_entity.pdbx_description
1 polymer ?
#
loop_
_entity_poly.entity_id
_entity_poly.type
_entity_poly.pdbx_seq_one_letter_code
_entity_poly.pdbx_strand_id
1 'polypeptide(L)'
;MMMVMIVATGQRFFPNCSKVLDRLLEDEVLECLMLESGTAEEQRFKKARYIELKEEVHNAFVKDKAEHKWSLSHHTSSSFSTSSKSQKVRKRLGPLVKH
;
A
#
# COMPACT_ATOMS: atom_id res chain seq x y z
N MET A 1 3.50 25.48 12.74
CA MET A 1 2.98 24.21 13.35
C MET A 1 2.35 23.27 12.32
N MET A 2 1.52 23.74 11.38
CA MET A 2 0.83 22.89 10.38
C MET A 2 1.76 22.00 9.52
N MET A 3 2.92 22.52 9.09
CA MET A 3 3.86 21.79 8.24
C MET A 3 4.46 20.56 8.93
N VAL A 4 4.81 20.67 10.22
CA VAL A 4 5.33 19.56 11.03
C VAL A 4 4.28 18.45 11.19
N MET A 5 3.00 18.81 11.33
CA MET A 5 1.92 17.83 11.42
C MET A 5 1.71 17.06 10.12
N ILE A 6 1.81 17.73 8.97
CA ILE A 6 1.70 17.07 7.65
C ILE A 6 2.81 16.03 7.48
N VAL A 7 4.05 16.39 7.82
CA VAL A 7 5.19 15.47 7.74
C VAL A 7 5.00 14.28 8.69
N ALA A 8 4.72 14.52 9.97
CA ALA A 8 4.53 13.45 10.95
C ALA A 8 3.39 12.49 10.56
N THR A 9 2.32 13.02 9.97
CA THR A 9 1.21 12.21 9.44
C THR A 9 1.68 11.32 8.31
N GLY A 10 2.42 11.87 7.33
CA GLY A 10 3.00 11.11 6.22
C GLY A 10 3.90 9.97 6.70
N GLN A 11 4.80 10.23 7.65
CA GLN A 11 5.70 9.21 8.19
C GLN A 11 4.95 8.08 8.91
N ARG A 12 3.84 8.38 9.57
CA ARG A 12 3.02 7.38 10.24
C ARG A 12 2.30 6.44 9.26
N PHE A 13 1.81 6.98 8.15
CA PHE A 13 1.12 6.20 7.12
C PHE A 13 2.07 5.48 6.17
N PHE A 14 3.26 6.04 5.95
CA PHE A 14 4.25 5.51 5.02
C PHE A 14 5.63 5.41 5.67
N PRO A 15 5.78 4.57 6.71
CA PRO A 15 7.02 4.49 7.48
C PRO A 15 8.20 3.95 6.66
N ASN A 16 7.98 3.06 5.70
CA ASN A 16 9.04 2.56 4.83
C ASN A 16 9.41 3.61 3.77
N CYS A 17 8.43 4.31 3.17
CA CYS A 17 8.73 5.42 2.26
C CYS A 17 9.50 6.54 2.96
N SER A 18 9.12 6.90 4.20
CA SER A 18 9.83 7.92 4.98
C SER A 18 11.32 7.62 5.06
N LYS A 19 11.69 6.39 5.42
CA LYS A 19 13.10 5.99 5.55
C LYS A 19 13.88 6.11 4.24
N VAL A 20 13.25 5.83 3.09
CA VAL A 20 13.89 5.99 1.78
C VAL A 20 14.06 7.48 1.48
N LEU A 21 13.05 8.30 1.77
CA LEU A 21 13.11 9.76 1.57
C LEU A 21 14.07 10.45 2.54
N ASP A 22 14.23 9.97 3.77
CA ASP A 22 15.17 10.51 4.75
C ASP A 22 16.62 10.36 4.24
N ARG A 23 16.96 9.19 3.68
CA ARG A 23 18.27 8.94 3.04
C ARG A 23 18.53 9.87 1.86
N LEU A 24 17.50 10.13 1.05
CA LEU A 24 17.63 11.06 -0.08
C LEU A 24 17.90 12.49 0.30
N LEU A 25 17.40 12.91 1.45
CA LEU A 25 17.61 14.26 1.97
C LEU A 25 18.97 14.38 2.64
N GLU A 26 19.50 13.28 3.17
CA GLU A 26 20.86 13.21 3.72
C GLU A 26 21.94 13.17 2.63
N ASP A 27 21.66 12.55 1.49
CA ASP A 27 22.59 12.46 0.38
C ASP A 27 22.49 13.68 -0.57
N GLU A 28 23.61 14.07 -1.21
CA GLU A 28 23.67 15.02 -2.36
C GLU A 28 22.85 14.53 -3.60
N VAL A 29 22.05 13.47 -3.44
CA VAL A 29 21.18 12.86 -4.44
C VAL A 29 20.12 13.84 -4.91
N LEU A 30 19.55 14.67 -4.04
CA LEU A 30 18.48 15.60 -4.43
C LEU A 30 18.93 16.57 -5.54
N GLU A 31 20.18 17.06 -5.46
CA GLU A 31 20.80 17.89 -6.49
C GLU A 31 21.03 17.10 -7.80
N CYS A 32 21.22 15.79 -7.68
CA CYS A 32 21.38 14.89 -8.82
C CYS A 32 20.05 14.47 -9.47
N LEU A 33 18.92 14.54 -8.75
CA LEU A 33 17.60 14.34 -9.35
C LEU A 33 17.15 15.57 -10.17
N MET A 34 17.78 16.72 -9.95
CA MET A 34 17.60 17.92 -10.77
C MET A 34 18.35 17.75 -12.09
N LEU A 35 17.65 17.07 -13.01
CA LEU A 35 18.12 16.57 -14.30
C LEU A 35 18.52 17.66 -15.32
N GLU A 36 18.28 18.93 -14.98
CA GLU A 36 18.19 20.01 -15.97
C GLU A 36 19.53 20.68 -16.28
N SER A 37 20.58 20.41 -15.49
CA SER A 37 21.94 20.92 -15.70
C SER A 37 23.01 19.81 -15.68
N GLY A 38 24.07 19.99 -16.49
CA GLY A 38 25.25 19.12 -16.53
C GLY A 38 25.58 18.54 -17.91
N THR A 39 26.74 17.87 -18.00
CA THR A 39 27.21 17.17 -19.21
C THR A 39 26.35 15.95 -19.54
N ALA A 40 26.46 15.42 -20.76
CA ALA A 40 25.69 14.24 -21.18
C ALA A 40 25.98 12.98 -20.32
N GLU A 41 27.20 12.87 -19.79
CA GLU A 41 27.60 11.79 -18.88
C GLU A 41 26.97 11.96 -17.50
N GLU A 42 27.03 13.17 -16.94
CA GLU A 42 26.36 13.51 -15.68
C GLU A 42 24.86 13.25 -15.77
N GLN A 43 24.21 13.62 -16.87
CA GLN A 43 22.78 13.35 -17.08
C GLN A 43 22.46 11.86 -17.11
N ARG A 44 23.33 11.01 -17.70
CA ARG A 44 23.13 9.56 -17.71
C ARG A 44 23.21 8.99 -16.30
N PHE A 45 24.21 9.41 -15.53
CA PHE A 45 24.38 9.00 -14.14
C PHE A 45 23.21 9.46 -13.25
N LYS A 46 22.78 10.71 -13.39
CA LYS A 46 21.59 11.28 -12.72
C LYS A 46 20.31 10.49 -13.03
N LYS A 47 20.09 10.14 -14.31
CA LYS A 47 18.95 9.31 -14.74
C LYS A 47 18.98 7.91 -14.13
N ALA A 48 20.14 7.26 -14.10
CA ALA A 48 20.28 5.92 -13.53
C ALA A 48 19.91 5.91 -12.04
N ARG A 49 20.45 6.85 -11.25
CA ARG A 49 20.10 6.99 -9.83
C ARG A 49 18.63 7.32 -9.60
N TYR A 50 18.03 8.16 -10.45
CA TYR A 50 16.60 8.44 -10.37
C TYR A 50 15.74 7.17 -10.56
N ILE A 51 16.11 6.30 -11.50
CA ILE A 51 15.37 5.06 -11.77
C ILE A 51 15.44 4.12 -10.57
N GLU A 52 16.65 3.84 -10.06
CA GLU A 52 16.87 3.00 -8.88
C GLU A 52 16.06 3.51 -7.69
N LEU A 53 16.15 4.80 -7.42
CA LEU A 53 15.43 5.41 -6.33
C LEU A 53 13.90 5.32 -6.49
N LYS A 54 13.40 5.56 -7.70
CA LYS A 54 11.98 5.43 -7.99
C LYS A 54 11.49 4.01 -7.71
N GLU A 55 12.30 3.00 -8.05
CA GLU A 55 12.01 1.61 -7.75
C GLU A 55 12.02 1.33 -6.25
N GLU A 56 12.99 1.87 -5.50
CA GLU A 56 13.04 1.75 -4.04
C GLU A 56 11.82 2.35 -3.35
N VAL A 57 11.43 3.58 -3.72
CA VAL A 57 10.25 4.26 -3.18
C VAL A 57 8.98 3.48 -3.53
N HIS A 58 8.87 2.98 -4.77
CA HIS A 58 7.71 2.17 -5.16
C HIS A 58 7.61 0.87 -4.36
N ASN A 59 8.72 0.17 -4.15
CA ASN A 59 8.76 -1.05 -3.33
C ASN A 59 8.40 -0.75 -1.86
N ALA A 60 8.95 0.33 -1.31
CA ALA A 60 8.61 0.80 0.04
C ALA A 60 7.12 1.12 0.18
N PHE A 61 6.52 1.77 -0.84
CA PHE A 61 5.09 2.07 -0.86
C PHE A 61 4.23 0.80 -0.89
N VAL A 62 4.62 -0.20 -1.69
CA VAL A 62 3.93 -1.49 -1.72
C VAL A 62 3.99 -2.18 -0.35
N LYS A 63 5.13 -2.12 0.34
CA LYS A 63 5.29 -2.64 1.70
C LYS A 63 4.42 -1.90 2.71
N ASP A 64 4.46 -0.57 2.70
CA ASP A 64 3.63 0.28 3.56
C ASP A 64 2.14 -0.04 3.38
N LYS A 65 1.69 -0.24 2.14
CA LYS A 65 0.31 -0.61 1.84
C LYS A 65 -0.06 -2.03 2.31
N ALA A 66 0.89 -2.96 2.33
CA ALA A 66 0.64 -4.34 2.77
C ALA A 66 0.65 -4.45 4.31
N GLU A 67 1.56 -3.73 4.97
CA GLU A 67 1.74 -3.73 6.42
C GLU A 67 0.69 -2.88 7.14
N HIS A 68 0.38 -1.70 6.60
CA HIS A 68 -0.88 -1.02 6.91
C HIS A 68 -1.99 -1.73 6.17
N LYS A 69 -2.46 -2.87 6.72
CA LYS A 69 -3.83 -3.35 6.48
C LYS A 69 -4.75 -2.19 6.87
N TRP A 70 -5.01 -1.28 5.92
CA TRP A 70 -6.10 -0.32 6.00
C TRP A 70 -7.27 -1.13 6.51
N SER A 71 -7.73 -0.80 7.71
CA SER A 71 -8.66 -1.60 8.46
C SER A 71 -10.03 -1.53 7.81
N LEU A 72 -10.16 -2.14 6.63
CA LEU A 72 -11.41 -2.68 6.11
C LEU A 72 -11.91 -3.84 7.00
N SER A 73 -11.24 -4.11 8.13
CA SER A 73 -11.70 -4.99 9.20
C SER A 73 -12.44 -4.27 10.32
N HIS A 74 -12.69 -2.95 10.22
CA HIS A 74 -13.80 -2.34 10.97
C HIS A 74 -15.12 -2.65 10.28
N HIS A 75 -15.43 -3.94 10.08
CA HIS A 75 -16.82 -4.35 9.97
C HIS A 75 -17.40 -4.15 11.37
N THR A 76 -18.02 -2.99 11.61
CA THR A 76 -19.00 -2.85 12.67
C THR A 76 -20.03 -3.94 12.47
N SER A 77 -19.97 -4.99 13.28
CA SER A 77 -21.01 -6.01 13.36
C SER A 77 -22.24 -5.37 13.98
N SER A 78 -23.02 -4.64 13.20
CA SER A 78 -24.38 -4.28 13.57
C SER A 78 -25.21 -5.55 13.49
N SER A 79 -25.43 -6.21 14.63
CA SER A 79 -26.33 -7.34 14.78
C SER A 79 -27.76 -6.87 14.48
N PHE A 80 -28.20 -7.03 13.23
CA PHE A 80 -29.60 -6.90 12.85
C PHE A 80 -30.26 -8.27 12.95
N SER A 81 -30.95 -8.52 14.06
CA SER A 81 -31.78 -9.71 14.26
C SER A 81 -32.97 -9.67 13.30
N THR A 82 -32.99 -10.55 12.31
CA THR A 82 -34.18 -10.80 11.47
C THR A 82 -34.59 -12.27 11.60
N SER A 83 -35.74 -12.49 12.24
CA SER A 83 -36.38 -13.79 12.36
C SER A 83 -36.92 -14.23 10.99
N SER A 84 -36.48 -15.37 10.47
CA SER A 84 -37.04 -15.95 9.26
C SER A 84 -37.31 -17.43 9.46
N LYS A 85 -38.60 -17.77 9.60
CA LYS A 85 -39.15 -19.11 9.75
C LYS A 85 -38.82 -19.97 8.52
N SER A 86 -38.12 -21.09 8.71
CA SER A 86 -37.87 -22.06 7.64
C SER A 86 -39.13 -22.92 7.38
N GLN A 87 -39.88 -22.61 6.31
CA GLN A 87 -40.89 -23.53 5.79
C GLN A 87 -40.25 -24.58 4.86
N LYS A 88 -40.56 -25.83 5.18
CA LYS A 88 -40.07 -27.08 4.61
C LYS A 88 -40.76 -27.37 3.28
N VAL A 89 -40.01 -27.39 2.17
CA VAL A 89 -40.49 -27.93 0.88
C VAL A 89 -39.82 -29.27 0.61
N ARG A 90 -40.63 -30.32 0.66
CA ARG A 90 -40.29 -31.71 0.29
C ARG A 90 -40.36 -31.87 -1.23
N LYS A 91 -39.35 -32.50 -1.84
CA LYS A 91 -39.54 -33.27 -3.09
C LYS A 91 -38.83 -34.62 -2.94
N ARG A 92 -39.62 -35.69 -3.02
CA ARG A 92 -39.18 -37.09 -3.06
C ARG A 92 -38.92 -37.47 -4.50
N LEU A 93 -37.88 -38.28 -4.74
CA LEU A 93 -37.85 -39.39 -5.70
C LEU A 93 -36.58 -40.21 -5.40
N GLY A 94 -36.77 -41.43 -4.88
CA GLY A 94 -35.74 -42.49 -4.89
C GLY A 94 -36.05 -43.50 -6.00
N PRO A 95 -35.54 -44.75 -5.95
CA PRO A 95 -34.39 -45.27 -5.22
C PRO A 95 -33.42 -46.06 -6.14
N LEU A 96 -32.17 -46.33 -5.72
CA LEU A 96 -31.54 -47.62 -6.06
C LEU A 96 -30.47 -48.02 -5.04
N VAL A 97 -30.67 -49.22 -4.49
CA VAL A 97 -29.92 -49.92 -3.45
C VAL A 97 -28.52 -50.31 -3.95
N LYS A 98 -27.54 -50.27 -3.05
CA LYS A 98 -26.19 -50.83 -3.24
C LYS A 98 -26.14 -52.28 -2.72
N HIS A 99 -25.28 -53.08 -3.34
CA HIS A 99 -25.00 -54.53 -3.19
C HIS A 99 -25.92 -55.48 -3.94
#